data_AF-A0A4U6P3L2-F1
#
_entry.id   AF-A0A4U6P3L2-F1
#
_cell.length_a   1.000
_cell.length_b   1.000
_cell.length_c   1.000
_cell.angle_alpha   90.00
_cell.angle_beta   90.00
_cell.angle_gamma   90.00
#
_symmetry.space_group_name_H-M   'P 1'
#
loop_
_entity.id
_entity.type
_entity.pdbx_description
1 polymer ?
#
loop_
_entity_poly.entity_id
_entity_poly.type
_entity_poly.pdbx_seq_one_letter_code
_entity_poly.pdbx_strand_id
1 'polypeptide(L)'
;MVGVDDKHVAVAVLDGIWATPPSIAEVGSSSIINEHRFAHTGRAAVFGVLHDWWRREGDLDEFSFVGMQAVFRREQQFAHEIATYAAGSRFSTLRAANHAAEGEWRWANDREAFVIENEKKNAKDAADRAAKEERYRTRLSKLTWDQLQSETPFERWSPSPPFPPEEFTTAARATIHDACAALKELGPKPKRADVRAILKKTVIWFNDADEKAGGVIETEEREDICAVLEEMAHCARQKALVDEIDEWREW
;
A
#
# COMPACT_ATOMS: atom_id res chain seq x y z
N MET A 1 7.77 15.74 20.22
CA MET A 1 6.48 15.15 19.83
C MET A 1 5.55 16.28 19.50
N VAL A 2 5.08 16.37 18.27
CA VAL A 2 4.04 17.33 17.88
C VAL A 2 2.74 16.56 18.05
N GLY A 3 1.97 16.85 19.10
CA GLY A 3 0.77 16.07 19.42
C GLY A 3 -0.27 16.14 18.30
N VAL A 4 -0.99 15.04 18.03
CA VAL A 4 -2.06 15.02 17.03
C VAL A 4 -3.41 14.63 17.63
N ASP A 5 -3.51 13.53 18.35
CA ASP A 5 -4.64 13.16 19.23
C ASP A 5 -4.30 11.88 20.03
N ASP A 6 -5.26 11.29 20.74
CA ASP A 6 -5.07 10.04 21.51
C ASP A 6 -4.75 8.82 20.63
N LYS A 7 -4.93 8.89 19.31
CA LYS A 7 -4.74 7.78 18.36
C LYS A 7 -3.51 7.95 17.47
N HIS A 8 -3.02 9.17 17.26
CA HIS A 8 -1.92 9.48 16.34
C HIS A 8 -0.82 10.30 17.01
N VAL A 9 0.42 9.93 16.71
CA VAL A 9 1.62 10.64 17.17
C VAL A 9 2.37 11.18 15.96
N ALA A 10 2.54 12.51 15.88
CA ALA A 10 3.47 13.10 14.92
C ALA A 10 4.83 13.38 15.56
N VAL A 11 5.87 13.02 14.82
CA VAL A 11 7.27 13.18 15.19
C VAL A 11 7.97 13.97 14.10
N ALA A 12 8.53 15.11 14.48
CA ALA A 12 9.45 15.84 13.64
C ALA A 12 10.87 15.33 13.89
N VAL A 13 11.58 14.98 12.81
CA VAL A 13 12.99 14.57 12.89
C VAL A 13 13.86 15.82 12.84
N LEU A 14 14.59 16.06 13.93
CA LEU A 14 15.36 17.28 14.15
C LEU A 14 16.84 17.15 13.75
N ASP A 15 17.30 15.92 13.48
CA ASP A 15 18.70 15.60 13.18
C ASP A 15 19.20 16.39 11.99
N GLY A 16 20.23 17.20 12.19
CA GLY A 16 20.89 18.07 11.21
C GLY A 16 20.28 19.47 11.02
N ILE A 17 19.26 19.87 11.81
CA ILE A 17 18.91 21.31 12.00
C ILE A 17 19.75 21.87 13.15
N TRP A 18 19.90 21.10 14.23
CA TRP A 18 20.71 21.48 15.39
C TRP A 18 21.77 20.42 15.66
N ALA A 19 22.96 20.88 16.02
CA ALA A 19 24.06 20.02 16.46
C ALA A 19 23.90 19.55 17.93
N THR A 20 22.92 20.10 18.65
CA THR A 20 22.59 19.78 20.05
C THR A 20 21.08 19.83 20.24
N PRO A 21 20.51 19.18 21.26
CA PRO A 21 19.08 19.24 21.52
C PRO A 21 18.59 20.69 21.66
N PRO A 22 17.65 21.16 20.83
CA PRO A 22 17.18 22.55 20.86
C PRO A 22 16.28 22.81 22.06
N SER A 23 16.26 24.05 22.54
CA SER A 23 15.27 24.53 23.50
C SER A 23 13.88 24.65 22.87
N ILE A 24 12.83 24.67 23.69
CA ILE A 24 11.46 24.87 23.20
C ILE A 24 11.25 26.19 22.45
N ALA A 25 11.99 27.24 22.85
CA ALA A 25 11.92 28.53 22.16
C ALA A 25 12.53 28.45 20.76
N GLU A 26 13.66 27.74 20.61
CA GLU A 26 14.29 27.49 19.31
C GLU A 26 13.36 26.65 18.44
N VAL A 27 12.81 25.55 18.96
CA VAL A 27 11.81 24.73 18.25
C VAL A 27 10.63 25.56 17.77
N GLY A 28 10.07 26.42 18.63
CA GLY A 28 8.90 27.25 18.28
C GLY A 28 9.18 28.37 17.28
N SER A 29 10.46 28.77 17.12
CA SER A 29 10.90 29.76 16.14
C SER A 29 11.39 29.14 14.82
N SER A 30 11.74 27.86 14.84
CA SER A 30 12.23 27.13 13.68
C SER A 30 11.07 26.66 12.82
N SER A 31 11.15 26.91 11.52
CA SER A 31 10.14 26.47 10.56
C SER A 31 10.36 25.01 10.14
N ILE A 32 10.48 24.12 11.12
CA ILE A 32 10.86 22.69 10.99
C ILE A 32 9.93 21.95 10.01
N ILE A 33 8.68 22.40 9.93
CA ILE A 33 7.62 21.84 9.11
C ILE A 33 7.52 22.51 7.72
N ASN A 34 8.13 23.69 7.55
CA ASN A 34 8.07 24.47 6.30
C ASN A 34 9.36 24.42 5.48
N GLU A 35 10.48 24.02 6.08
CA GLU A 35 11.70 23.75 5.32
C GLU A 35 11.49 22.42 4.58
N HIS A 36 11.59 22.47 3.25
CA HIS A 36 11.71 21.30 2.37
C HIS A 36 13.09 20.67 2.58
N ARG A 37 13.36 20.30 3.82
CA ARG A 37 14.67 19.92 4.31
C ARG A 37 15.15 18.63 3.66
N PHE A 38 14.23 17.86 3.08
CA PHE A 38 14.60 16.75 2.23
C PHE A 38 14.93 17.22 0.81
N ALA A 39 16.08 17.84 0.56
CA ALA A 39 16.46 18.30 -0.77
C ALA A 39 16.48 17.16 -1.81
N HIS A 40 16.67 15.90 -1.37
CA HIS A 40 16.60 14.74 -2.25
C HIS A 40 15.16 14.36 -2.69
N THR A 41 14.12 14.69 -1.91
CA THR A 41 12.72 14.38 -2.24
C THR A 41 11.80 15.59 -2.41
N GLY A 42 12.23 16.78 -2.00
CA GLY A 42 11.41 17.98 -1.86
C GLY A 42 10.33 17.89 -0.77
N ARG A 43 10.32 16.85 0.08
CA ARG A 43 9.27 16.60 1.08
C ARG A 43 9.56 17.31 2.42
N ALA A 44 8.50 17.52 3.21
CA ALA A 44 8.60 18.06 4.56
C ALA A 44 9.12 17.00 5.56
N ALA A 45 9.83 17.44 6.61
CA ALA A 45 10.43 16.58 7.63
C ALA A 45 9.46 16.16 8.75
N VAL A 46 8.27 15.69 8.37
CA VAL A 46 7.21 15.29 9.30
C VAL A 46 6.92 13.80 9.14
N PHE A 47 7.03 13.04 10.24
CA PHE A 47 6.70 11.63 10.30
C PHE A 47 5.50 11.41 11.24
N GLY A 48 4.70 10.38 10.98
CA GLY A 48 3.51 10.06 11.75
C GLY A 48 3.41 8.57 12.00
N VAL A 49 2.89 8.19 13.16
CA VAL A 49 2.61 6.80 13.52
C VAL A 49 1.32 6.72 14.34
N LEU A 50 0.56 5.65 14.17
CA LEU A 50 -0.52 5.31 15.08
C LEU A 50 0.06 5.05 16.47
N HIS A 51 -0.55 5.63 17.50
CA HIS A 51 -0.09 5.50 18.88
C HIS A 51 0.10 4.02 19.27
N ASP A 52 -0.88 3.19 18.92
CA ASP A 52 -0.90 1.76 19.25
C ASP A 52 0.14 0.94 18.45
N TRP A 53 0.68 1.52 17.36
CA TRP A 53 1.72 0.88 16.55
C TRP A 53 3.13 1.35 16.93
N TRP A 54 3.23 2.41 17.75
CA TRP A 54 4.51 2.92 18.18
C TRP A 54 5.13 2.05 19.27
N ARG A 55 6.27 1.43 18.98
CA ARG A 55 7.06 0.68 19.97
C ARG A 55 8.17 1.57 20.49
N ARG A 56 7.95 2.16 21.66
CA ARG A 56 8.93 3.04 22.32
C ARG A 56 10.30 2.37 22.48
N GLU A 57 10.31 1.06 22.73
CA GLU A 57 11.52 0.25 22.71
C GLU A 57 11.79 -0.23 21.28
N GLY A 58 12.88 0.27 20.68
CA GLY A 58 13.40 -0.20 19.38
C GLY A 58 13.00 0.63 18.15
N ASP A 59 11.98 1.49 18.20
CA ASP A 59 11.72 2.43 17.10
C ASP A 59 12.53 3.74 17.24
N LEU A 60 12.85 4.15 18.47
CA LEU A 60 13.72 5.30 18.78
C LEU A 60 14.51 4.99 20.06
N ASP A 61 15.83 4.85 19.95
CA ASP A 61 16.68 4.46 21.09
C ASP A 61 16.87 5.57 22.12
N GLU A 62 16.81 6.84 21.69
CA GLU A 62 16.99 8.00 22.55
C GLU A 62 15.91 9.05 22.28
N PHE A 63 15.25 9.52 23.35
CA PHE A 63 14.35 10.67 23.30
C PHE A 63 14.61 11.61 24.46
N SER A 64 14.53 12.91 24.20
CA SER A 64 14.56 13.96 25.23
C SER A 64 13.29 14.77 25.14
N PHE A 65 12.54 14.85 26.23
CA PHE A 65 11.39 15.74 26.31
C PHE A 65 11.88 17.19 26.44
N VAL A 66 11.58 18.01 25.43
CA VAL A 66 11.99 19.43 25.37
C VAL A 66 10.88 20.39 25.78
N GLY A 67 9.62 19.93 25.87
CA GLY A 67 8.46 20.71 26.32
C GLY A 67 7.19 20.48 25.48
N MET A 68 6.14 21.25 25.76
CA MET A 68 4.86 21.22 25.03
C MET A 68 4.59 22.56 24.35
N GLN A 69 4.09 22.52 23.12
CA GLN A 69 3.71 23.70 22.34
C GLN A 69 2.33 23.49 21.70
N ALA A 70 1.57 24.57 21.55
CA ALA A 70 0.33 24.55 20.80
C ALA A 70 0.59 24.37 19.30
N VAL A 71 -0.16 23.47 18.67
CA VAL A 71 -0.03 23.14 17.25
C VAL A 71 -0.74 24.21 16.41
N PHE A 72 -0.01 24.86 15.51
CA PHE A 72 -0.54 25.88 14.61
C PHE A 72 -1.40 25.26 13.51
N ARG A 73 -2.32 26.03 12.91
CA ARG A 73 -3.27 25.55 11.88
C ARG A 73 -2.63 24.78 10.72
N ARG A 74 -1.42 25.17 10.30
CA ARG A 74 -0.67 24.49 9.23
C ARG A 74 -0.12 23.13 9.68
N GLU A 75 0.33 23.04 10.91
CA GLU A 75 0.80 21.79 11.54
C GLU A 75 -0.38 20.84 11.80
N GLN A 76 -1.56 21.38 12.13
CA GLN A 76 -2.81 20.63 12.20
C GLN A 76 -3.21 20.06 10.83
N GLN A 77 -2.93 20.74 9.73
CA GLN A 77 -3.16 20.20 8.39
C GLN A 77 -2.24 19.00 8.10
N PHE A 78 -0.95 19.08 8.46
CA PHE A 78 -0.05 17.94 8.33
C PHE A 78 -0.48 16.78 9.21
N ALA A 79 -0.90 17.07 10.44
CA ALA A 79 -1.46 16.10 11.37
C ALA A 79 -2.75 15.45 10.85
N HIS A 80 -3.61 16.22 10.17
CA HIS A 80 -4.80 15.70 9.50
C HIS A 80 -4.44 14.82 8.30
N GLU A 81 -3.51 15.26 7.45
CA GLU A 81 -2.97 14.46 6.34
C GLU A 81 -2.33 13.14 6.84
N ILE A 82 -1.75 13.14 8.04
CA ILE A 82 -1.24 11.94 8.73
C ILE A 82 -2.38 11.01 9.16
N ALA A 83 -3.48 11.56 9.69
CA ALA A 83 -4.58 10.77 10.26
C ALA A 83 -5.52 10.14 9.21
N THR A 84 -5.56 10.65 7.97
CA THR A 84 -6.57 10.26 6.96
C THR A 84 -6.13 9.20 5.93
N TYR A 85 -5.15 8.33 6.23
CA TYR A 85 -4.71 7.17 5.42
C TYR A 85 -5.37 7.03 4.02
N ALA A 86 -4.79 7.69 3.02
CA ALA A 86 -5.13 7.48 1.62
C ALA A 86 -3.89 7.00 0.86
N ALA A 87 -4.07 6.00 -0.01
CA ALA A 87 -3.02 5.49 -0.89
C ALA A 87 -2.33 6.65 -1.64
N GLY A 88 -1.01 6.75 -1.49
CA GLY A 88 -0.18 7.79 -2.12
C GLY A 88 0.22 8.99 -1.23
N SER A 89 -0.04 8.98 0.07
CA SER A 89 0.31 10.12 0.95
C SER A 89 1.78 10.11 1.45
N ARG A 90 2.26 11.31 1.85
CA ARG A 90 3.68 11.68 2.05
C ARG A 90 4.32 11.12 3.33
N PHE A 91 3.83 10.02 3.86
CA PHE A 91 4.25 9.48 5.16
C PHE A 91 5.31 8.38 5.01
N SER A 92 6.10 8.20 6.06
CA SER A 92 6.91 7.03 6.32
C SER A 92 6.77 6.67 7.80
N THR A 93 6.90 5.39 8.14
CA THR A 93 6.90 4.96 9.54
C THR A 93 8.15 5.51 10.23
N LEU A 94 8.16 5.59 11.57
CA LEU A 94 9.38 5.96 12.33
C LEU A 94 10.59 5.10 11.92
N ARG A 95 10.34 3.84 11.55
CA ARG A 95 11.34 2.90 11.02
C ARG A 95 12.03 3.33 9.73
N ALA A 96 11.49 4.31 9.02
CA ALA A 96 12.03 4.82 7.78
C ALA A 96 12.55 6.27 7.91
N ALA A 97 12.51 6.85 9.11
CA ALA A 97 13.13 8.14 9.40
C ALA A 97 14.65 8.09 9.17
N ASN A 98 15.28 6.96 9.49
CA ASN A 98 16.69 6.69 9.20
C ASN A 98 17.00 6.76 7.69
N HIS A 99 16.17 6.18 6.83
CA HIS A 99 16.36 6.23 5.37
C HIS A 99 16.28 7.65 4.83
N ALA A 100 15.40 8.48 5.39
CA ALA A 100 15.28 9.87 5.00
C ALA A 100 16.48 10.71 5.49
N ALA A 101 16.95 10.47 6.72
CA ALA A 101 18.14 11.12 7.27
C ALA A 101 19.43 10.72 6.50
N GLU A 102 19.58 9.44 6.18
CA GLU A 102 20.66 8.92 5.34
C GLU A 102 20.60 9.55 3.94
N GLY A 103 19.41 9.58 3.33
CA GLY A 103 19.20 10.20 2.01
C GLY A 103 19.66 11.66 1.94
N GLU A 104 19.41 12.45 2.99
CA GLU A 104 19.92 13.83 3.06
C GLU A 104 21.40 13.92 3.31
N TRP A 105 21.93 13.09 4.20
CA TRP A 105 23.37 13.04 4.40
C TRP A 105 24.06 12.73 3.09
N ARG A 106 23.57 11.74 2.33
CA ARG A 106 24.10 11.39 1.01
C ARG A 106 23.87 12.50 -0.01
N TRP A 107 22.74 13.20 0.02
CA TRP A 107 22.51 14.34 -0.87
C TRP A 107 23.49 15.49 -0.62
N ALA A 108 23.88 15.72 0.64
CA ALA A 108 24.84 16.77 1.00
C ALA A 108 26.31 16.36 0.83
N ASN A 109 26.64 15.06 0.98
CA ASN A 109 28.03 14.58 1.07
C ASN A 109 28.46 13.63 -0.06
N ASP A 110 27.52 12.97 -0.74
CA ASP A 110 27.74 11.91 -1.75
C ASP A 110 26.69 11.97 -2.89
N ARG A 111 26.38 13.18 -3.36
CA ARG A 111 25.24 13.41 -4.24
C ARG A 111 25.32 12.63 -5.56
N GLU A 112 26.48 12.62 -6.19
CA GLU A 112 26.65 12.00 -7.51
C GLU A 112 26.44 10.49 -7.45
N ALA A 113 27.07 9.79 -6.50
CA ALA A 113 26.90 8.34 -6.36
C ALA A 113 25.46 8.00 -5.94
N PHE A 114 24.87 8.79 -5.04
CA PHE A 114 23.48 8.62 -4.63
C PHE A 114 22.49 8.74 -5.79
N VAL A 115 22.67 9.73 -6.68
CA VAL A 115 21.82 9.90 -7.87
C VAL A 115 21.97 8.69 -8.82
N ILE A 116 23.20 8.26 -9.10
CA ILE A 116 23.48 7.11 -9.99
C ILE A 116 22.83 5.83 -9.45
N GLU A 117 22.96 5.57 -8.15
CA GLU A 117 22.33 4.41 -7.51
C GLU A 117 20.80 4.46 -7.59
N ASN A 118 20.21 5.63 -7.32
CA ASN A 118 18.77 5.81 -7.38
C ASN A 118 18.24 5.65 -8.82
N GLU A 119 18.94 6.18 -9.82
CA GLU A 119 18.62 5.97 -11.23
C GLU A 119 18.68 4.49 -11.63
N LYS A 120 19.73 3.77 -11.19
CA LYS A 120 19.87 2.33 -11.45
C LYS A 120 18.75 1.52 -10.80
N LYS A 121 18.39 1.85 -9.55
CA LYS A 121 17.26 1.23 -8.85
C LYS A 121 15.94 1.49 -9.59
N ASN A 122 15.66 2.75 -9.91
CA ASN A 122 14.45 3.14 -10.64
C ASN A 122 14.36 2.46 -12.02
N ALA A 123 15.48 2.35 -12.74
CA ALA A 123 15.55 1.66 -14.02
C ALA A 123 15.28 0.15 -13.87
N LYS A 124 15.83 -0.49 -12.84
CA LYS A 124 15.53 -1.89 -12.51
C LYS A 124 14.04 -2.08 -12.17
N ASP A 125 13.50 -1.25 -11.29
CA ASP A 125 12.10 -1.33 -10.87
C ASP A 125 11.14 -1.06 -12.05
N ALA A 126 11.51 -0.18 -12.97
CA ALA A 126 10.78 0.05 -14.21
C ALA A 126 10.85 -1.16 -15.17
N ALA A 127 12.04 -1.77 -15.32
CA ALA A 127 12.22 -2.97 -16.14
C ALA A 127 11.44 -4.17 -15.58
N ASP A 128 11.46 -4.37 -14.26
CA ASP A 128 10.72 -5.43 -13.58
C ASP A 128 9.20 -5.24 -13.74
N ARG A 129 8.70 -4.00 -13.61
CA ARG A 129 7.29 -3.66 -13.89
C ARG A 129 6.91 -3.93 -15.35
N ALA A 130 7.70 -3.47 -16.31
CA ALA A 130 7.45 -3.70 -17.72
C ALA A 130 7.47 -5.19 -18.08
N ALA A 131 8.39 -5.96 -17.48
CA ALA A 131 8.44 -7.41 -17.67
C ALA A 131 7.23 -8.13 -17.05
N LYS A 132 6.75 -7.69 -15.87
CA LYS A 132 5.51 -8.21 -15.25
C LYS A 132 4.30 -7.94 -16.16
N GLU A 133 4.19 -6.71 -16.67
CA GLU A 133 3.10 -6.30 -17.56
C GLU A 133 3.12 -7.06 -18.90
N GLU A 134 4.29 -7.26 -19.51
CA GLU A 134 4.40 -8.01 -20.76
C GLU A 134 4.07 -9.50 -20.59
N ARG A 135 4.53 -10.11 -19.50
CA ARG A 135 4.17 -11.50 -19.14
C ARG A 135 2.66 -11.62 -18.94
N TYR A 136 2.05 -10.66 -18.25
CA TYR A 136 0.62 -10.64 -18.00
C TYR A 136 -0.18 -10.48 -19.30
N ARG A 137 0.21 -9.52 -20.16
CA ARG A 137 -0.39 -9.32 -21.48
C ARG A 137 -0.29 -10.58 -22.36
N THR A 138 0.87 -11.23 -22.34
CA THR A 138 1.08 -12.50 -23.06
C THR A 138 0.18 -13.61 -22.51
N ARG A 139 0.06 -13.73 -21.19
CA ARG A 139 -0.84 -14.68 -20.52
C ARG A 139 -2.28 -14.46 -20.95
N LEU A 140 -2.80 -13.24 -20.79
CA LEU A 140 -4.15 -12.88 -21.20
C LEU A 140 -4.44 -13.23 -22.68
N SER A 141 -3.48 -13.04 -23.58
CA SER A 141 -3.66 -13.32 -25.01
C SER A 141 -3.92 -14.80 -25.36
N LYS A 142 -3.47 -15.72 -24.50
CA LYS A 142 -3.59 -17.18 -24.69
C LYS A 142 -4.59 -17.83 -23.72
N LEU A 143 -5.12 -17.05 -22.78
CA LEU A 143 -5.93 -17.55 -21.68
C LEU A 143 -7.28 -18.09 -22.17
N THR A 144 -7.67 -19.25 -21.65
CA THR A 144 -8.94 -19.90 -21.95
C THR A 144 -9.66 -20.28 -20.66
N TRP A 145 -10.97 -20.53 -20.76
CA TRP A 145 -11.74 -21.06 -19.63
C TRP A 145 -11.22 -22.41 -19.14
N ASP A 146 -10.79 -23.30 -20.05
CA ASP A 146 -10.22 -24.60 -19.68
C ASP A 146 -8.93 -24.42 -18.87
N GLN A 147 -8.09 -23.45 -19.26
CA GLN A 147 -6.88 -23.12 -18.51
C GLN A 147 -7.21 -22.61 -17.11
N LEU A 148 -8.10 -21.61 -16.99
CA LEU A 148 -8.53 -21.07 -15.69
C LEU A 148 -9.16 -22.12 -14.77
N GLN A 149 -9.89 -23.08 -15.32
CA GLN A 149 -10.47 -24.18 -14.54
C GLN A 149 -9.44 -25.23 -14.11
N SER A 150 -8.34 -25.39 -14.84
CA SER A 150 -7.30 -26.38 -14.54
C SER A 150 -6.24 -25.89 -13.55
N GLU A 151 -6.05 -24.57 -13.45
CA GLU A 151 -5.11 -23.96 -12.52
C GLU A 151 -5.66 -24.01 -11.09
N THR A 152 -4.77 -23.90 -10.10
CA THR A 152 -5.18 -23.76 -8.69
C THR A 152 -5.13 -22.26 -8.34
N PRO A 153 -6.29 -21.58 -8.20
CA PRO A 153 -6.30 -20.19 -7.76
C PRO A 153 -5.59 -20.06 -6.42
N PHE A 154 -4.87 -18.96 -6.22
CA PHE A 154 -4.25 -18.65 -4.94
C PHE A 154 -3.30 -19.75 -4.44
N GLU A 155 -2.54 -20.40 -5.33
CA GLU A 155 -1.59 -21.47 -4.97
C GLU A 155 -0.58 -21.02 -3.91
N ARG A 156 -0.23 -19.72 -3.91
CA ARG A 156 0.74 -19.11 -3.00
C ARG A 156 0.19 -18.81 -1.61
N TRP A 157 -1.13 -18.88 -1.42
CA TRP A 157 -1.74 -18.71 -0.10
C TRP A 157 -1.48 -19.99 0.70
N SER A 158 -0.28 -20.06 1.29
CA SER A 158 0.16 -21.14 2.17
C SER A 158 -0.10 -20.74 3.61
N PRO A 159 -0.55 -21.64 4.51
CA PRO A 159 -0.79 -21.29 5.91
C PRO A 159 0.53 -21.02 6.63
N SER A 160 0.94 -19.76 6.65
CA SER A 160 1.89 -19.18 7.60
C SER A 160 1.44 -17.74 7.87
N PRO A 161 1.18 -17.32 9.10
CA PRO A 161 0.75 -15.94 9.34
C PRO A 161 1.74 -14.94 8.69
N PRO A 162 1.25 -13.90 7.98
CA PRO A 162 -0.13 -13.38 7.97
C PRO A 162 -1.02 -13.87 6.80
N PHE A 163 -0.88 -15.09 6.28
CA PHE A 163 -1.76 -15.59 5.20
C PHE A 163 -3.17 -15.98 5.67
N PRO A 164 -4.19 -15.95 4.78
CA PRO A 164 -5.54 -16.39 5.10
C PRO A 164 -5.60 -17.84 5.63
N PRO A 165 -6.52 -18.16 6.55
CA PRO A 165 -6.72 -19.53 7.03
C PRO A 165 -6.97 -20.53 5.89
N GLU A 166 -6.61 -21.79 6.10
CA GLU A 166 -6.78 -22.85 5.09
C GLU A 166 -8.24 -23.01 4.63
N GLU A 167 -9.19 -22.88 5.57
CA GLU A 167 -10.62 -22.92 5.27
C GLU A 167 -11.06 -21.77 4.35
N PHE A 168 -10.53 -20.56 4.60
CA PHE A 168 -10.80 -19.38 3.77
C PHE A 168 -10.25 -19.59 2.36
N THR A 169 -8.97 -19.98 2.25
CA THR A 169 -8.30 -20.24 0.98
C THR A 169 -9.02 -21.32 0.16
N THR A 170 -9.48 -22.38 0.82
CA THR A 170 -10.25 -23.46 0.18
C THR A 170 -11.58 -22.96 -0.37
N ALA A 171 -12.31 -22.17 0.42
CA ALA A 171 -13.59 -21.60 -0.01
C ALA A 171 -13.40 -20.56 -1.14
N ALA A 172 -12.32 -19.77 -1.09
CA ALA A 172 -11.96 -18.81 -2.14
C ALA A 172 -11.68 -19.51 -3.47
N ARG A 173 -10.90 -20.60 -3.45
CA ARG A 173 -10.64 -21.44 -4.62
C ARG A 173 -11.94 -21.98 -5.23
N ALA A 174 -12.81 -22.54 -4.40
CA ALA A 174 -14.10 -23.05 -4.85
C ALA A 174 -14.95 -21.96 -5.52
N THR A 175 -15.03 -20.78 -4.89
CA THR A 175 -15.79 -19.63 -5.41
C THR A 175 -15.27 -19.17 -6.78
N ILE A 176 -13.95 -19.13 -6.98
CA ILE A 176 -13.36 -18.80 -8.28
C ILE A 176 -13.70 -19.87 -9.32
N HIS A 177 -13.57 -21.16 -8.99
CA HIS A 177 -13.89 -22.23 -9.93
C HIS A 177 -15.37 -22.24 -10.33
N ASP A 178 -16.27 -22.01 -9.38
CA ASP A 178 -17.71 -21.90 -9.63
C ASP A 178 -18.03 -20.71 -10.55
N ALA A 179 -17.38 -19.56 -10.33
CA ALA A 179 -17.53 -18.39 -11.18
C ALA A 179 -17.01 -18.65 -12.61
N CYS A 180 -15.84 -19.28 -12.74
CA CYS A 180 -15.29 -19.72 -14.04
C CYS A 180 -16.24 -20.67 -14.77
N ALA A 181 -16.84 -21.64 -14.07
CA ALA A 181 -17.81 -22.56 -14.64
C ALA A 181 -19.07 -21.81 -15.13
N ALA A 182 -19.65 -20.96 -14.30
CA ALA A 182 -20.82 -20.17 -14.65
C ALA A 182 -20.55 -19.24 -15.86
N LEU A 183 -19.38 -18.59 -15.91
CA LEU A 183 -19.00 -17.73 -17.02
C LEU A 183 -18.79 -18.50 -18.33
N LYS A 184 -18.22 -19.71 -18.25
CA LYS A 184 -18.05 -20.60 -19.40
C LYS A 184 -19.40 -21.05 -19.98
N GLU A 185 -20.38 -21.35 -19.11
CA GLU A 185 -21.73 -21.76 -19.51
C GLU A 185 -22.49 -20.68 -20.29
N LEU A 186 -22.19 -19.40 -20.09
CA LEU A 186 -22.79 -18.30 -20.86
C LEU A 186 -22.37 -18.31 -22.35
N GLY A 187 -21.35 -19.08 -22.72
CA GLY A 187 -20.87 -19.23 -24.09
C GLY A 187 -19.88 -18.15 -24.54
N PRO A 188 -19.51 -18.11 -25.84
CA PRO A 188 -18.34 -17.37 -26.33
C PRO A 188 -18.50 -15.85 -26.42
N LYS A 189 -19.74 -15.34 -26.37
CA LYS A 189 -20.07 -13.91 -26.43
C LYS A 189 -21.21 -13.59 -25.46
N PRO A 190 -20.95 -13.69 -24.15
CA PRO A 190 -21.97 -13.46 -23.14
C PRO A 190 -22.39 -11.99 -23.10
N LYS A 191 -23.64 -11.71 -22.69
CA LYS A 191 -24.08 -10.33 -22.49
C LYS A 191 -23.34 -9.75 -21.28
N ARG A 192 -22.96 -8.46 -21.37
CA ARG A 192 -22.25 -7.77 -20.28
C ARG A 192 -22.98 -7.86 -18.95
N ALA A 193 -24.31 -7.77 -18.94
CA ALA A 193 -25.11 -7.84 -17.72
C ALA A 193 -24.97 -9.19 -16.99
N ASP A 194 -24.93 -10.30 -17.73
CA ASP A 194 -24.82 -11.65 -17.16
C ASP A 194 -23.41 -11.87 -16.56
N VAL A 195 -22.37 -11.44 -17.29
CA VAL A 195 -20.97 -11.48 -16.80
C VAL A 195 -20.81 -10.60 -15.56
N ARG A 196 -21.34 -9.37 -15.61
CA ARG A 196 -21.33 -8.42 -14.49
C ARG A 196 -21.96 -9.01 -13.24
N ALA A 197 -23.10 -9.68 -13.38
CA ALA A 197 -23.80 -10.30 -12.26
C ALA A 197 -22.95 -11.39 -11.59
N ILE A 198 -22.26 -12.23 -12.37
CA ILE A 198 -21.39 -13.27 -11.82
C ILE A 198 -20.17 -12.65 -11.12
N LEU A 199 -19.45 -11.74 -11.79
CA LEU A 199 -18.27 -11.09 -11.21
C LEU A 199 -18.62 -10.31 -9.94
N LYS A 200 -19.73 -9.57 -9.94
CA LYS A 200 -20.20 -8.84 -8.75
C LYS A 200 -20.56 -9.77 -7.60
N LYS A 201 -21.21 -10.90 -7.89
CA LYS A 201 -21.51 -11.92 -6.88
C LYS A 201 -20.22 -12.48 -6.26
N THR A 202 -19.20 -12.74 -7.08
CA THR A 202 -17.89 -13.20 -6.62
C THR A 202 -17.21 -12.17 -5.73
N VAL A 203 -17.22 -10.88 -6.11
CA VAL A 203 -16.68 -9.79 -5.29
C VAL A 203 -17.40 -9.68 -3.95
N ILE A 204 -18.74 -9.67 -3.95
CA ILE A 204 -19.53 -9.61 -2.70
C ILE A 204 -19.19 -10.79 -1.78
N TRP A 205 -18.97 -11.99 -2.35
CA TRP A 205 -18.55 -13.13 -1.54
C TRP A 205 -17.20 -12.89 -0.84
N PHE A 206 -16.22 -12.28 -1.51
CA PHE A 206 -14.93 -11.92 -0.89
C PHE A 206 -15.08 -10.87 0.21
N ASN A 207 -15.89 -9.81 0.00
CA ASN A 207 -16.22 -8.81 1.04
C ASN A 207 -16.77 -9.52 2.30
N ASP A 208 -17.82 -10.34 2.12
CA ASP A 208 -18.50 -11.03 3.21
C ASP A 208 -17.59 -12.04 3.93
N ALA A 209 -16.74 -12.74 3.17
CA ALA A 209 -15.82 -13.74 3.71
C ALA A 209 -14.70 -13.08 4.52
N ASP A 210 -14.16 -11.96 4.03
CA ASP A 210 -13.09 -11.21 4.68
C ASP A 210 -13.56 -10.61 6.00
N GLU A 211 -14.74 -9.98 6.00
CA GLU A 211 -15.35 -9.42 7.21
C GLU A 211 -15.53 -10.50 8.29
N LYS A 212 -16.02 -11.69 7.90
CA LYS A 212 -16.20 -12.82 8.82
C LYS A 212 -14.89 -13.41 9.34
N ALA A 213 -13.83 -13.33 8.55
CA ALA A 213 -12.51 -13.81 8.93
C ALA A 213 -11.71 -12.78 9.74
N GLY A 214 -12.23 -11.55 9.88
CA GLY A 214 -11.60 -10.49 10.65
C GLY A 214 -10.59 -9.64 9.87
N GLY A 215 -10.76 -9.52 8.54
CA GLY A 215 -9.87 -8.74 7.68
C GLY A 215 -8.56 -9.47 7.38
N VAL A 216 -8.65 -10.62 6.71
CA VAL A 216 -7.51 -11.48 6.36
C VAL A 216 -6.98 -11.20 4.95
N ILE A 217 -7.72 -10.45 4.13
CA ILE A 217 -7.26 -10.02 2.80
C ILE A 217 -6.37 -8.79 2.98
N GLU A 218 -5.06 -8.97 2.86
CA GLU A 218 -4.10 -7.88 2.87
C GLU A 218 -3.71 -7.48 1.43
N THR A 219 -2.55 -6.84 1.27
CA THR A 219 -2.11 -6.29 -0.03
C THR A 219 -1.84 -7.39 -1.05
N GLU A 220 -1.19 -8.49 -0.65
CA GLU A 220 -0.84 -9.57 -1.57
C GLU A 220 -2.08 -10.35 -2.03
N GLU A 221 -2.97 -10.70 -1.10
CA GLU A 221 -4.23 -11.39 -1.39
C GLU A 221 -5.13 -10.53 -2.28
N ARG A 222 -5.20 -9.22 -2.02
CA ARG A 222 -5.95 -8.28 -2.86
C ARG A 222 -5.43 -8.27 -4.29
N GLU A 223 -4.12 -8.21 -4.49
CA GLU A 223 -3.51 -8.24 -5.83
C GLU A 223 -3.87 -9.55 -6.56
N ASP A 224 -3.80 -10.69 -5.88
CA ASP A 224 -4.12 -12.00 -6.44
C ASP A 224 -5.61 -12.11 -6.82
N ILE A 225 -6.54 -11.66 -5.97
CA ILE A 225 -7.98 -11.66 -6.25
C ILE A 225 -8.28 -10.80 -7.47
N CYS A 226 -7.72 -9.58 -7.53
CA CYS A 226 -7.95 -8.67 -8.65
C CYS A 226 -7.42 -9.26 -9.96
N ALA A 227 -6.23 -9.86 -9.95
CA ALA A 227 -5.67 -10.52 -11.13
C ALA A 227 -6.58 -11.62 -11.68
N VAL A 228 -7.12 -12.49 -10.81
CA VAL A 228 -8.04 -13.56 -11.24
C VAL A 228 -9.36 -13.00 -11.78
N LEU A 229 -9.92 -11.97 -11.16
CA LEU A 229 -11.15 -11.31 -11.64
C LEU A 229 -10.96 -10.63 -13.00
N GLU A 230 -9.82 -9.98 -13.21
CA GLU A 230 -9.43 -9.41 -14.50
C GLU A 230 -9.29 -10.47 -15.59
N GLU A 231 -8.64 -11.59 -15.27
CA GLU A 231 -8.50 -12.75 -16.15
C GLU A 231 -9.85 -13.32 -16.59
N MET A 232 -10.80 -13.45 -15.65
CA MET A 232 -12.18 -13.87 -15.95
C MET A 232 -12.89 -12.85 -16.85
N ALA A 233 -12.80 -11.55 -16.55
CA ALA A 233 -13.38 -10.49 -17.38
C ALA A 233 -12.78 -10.48 -18.80
N HIS A 234 -11.48 -10.77 -18.92
CA HIS A 234 -10.79 -10.91 -20.19
C HIS A 234 -11.32 -12.10 -21.01
N CYS A 235 -11.40 -13.30 -20.41
CA CYS A 235 -11.93 -14.49 -21.08
C CYS A 235 -13.38 -14.31 -21.52
N ALA A 236 -14.18 -13.57 -20.74
CA ALA A 236 -15.56 -13.20 -21.08
C ALA A 236 -15.67 -12.09 -22.16
N ARG A 237 -14.54 -11.51 -22.60
CA ARG A 237 -14.44 -10.37 -23.53
C ARG A 237 -15.12 -9.10 -23.03
N GLN A 238 -15.17 -8.90 -21.71
CA GLN A 238 -15.83 -7.75 -21.06
C GLN A 238 -14.82 -6.92 -20.25
N LYS A 239 -13.75 -6.45 -20.89
CA LYS A 239 -12.66 -5.68 -20.24
C LYS A 239 -13.14 -4.44 -19.46
N ALA A 240 -14.23 -3.82 -19.89
CA ALA A 240 -14.82 -2.66 -19.22
C ALA A 240 -15.36 -2.97 -17.81
N LEU A 241 -15.48 -4.25 -17.43
CA LEU A 241 -15.89 -4.66 -16.08
C LEU A 241 -14.73 -4.64 -15.08
N VAL A 242 -13.47 -4.53 -15.53
CA VAL A 242 -12.30 -4.45 -14.64
C VAL A 242 -12.39 -3.19 -13.77
N ASP A 243 -12.68 -2.04 -14.37
CA ASP A 243 -12.85 -0.79 -13.63
C ASP A 243 -14.02 -0.85 -12.63
N GLU A 244 -15.08 -1.62 -12.94
CA GLU A 244 -16.23 -1.77 -12.04
C GLU A 244 -15.94 -2.71 -10.86
N ILE A 245 -15.06 -3.70 -11.01
CA ILE A 245 -14.65 -4.58 -9.90
C ILE A 245 -14.04 -3.76 -8.77
N ASP A 246 -13.23 -2.76 -9.11
CA ASP A 246 -12.62 -1.83 -8.17
C ASP A 246 -13.64 -1.00 -7.37
N GLU A 247 -14.84 -0.77 -7.91
CA GLU A 247 -15.93 -0.05 -7.24
C GLU A 247 -16.74 -0.94 -6.27
N TRP A 248 -16.67 -2.26 -6.42
CA TRP A 248 -17.47 -3.20 -5.61
C TRP A 248 -16.73 -3.78 -4.41
N ARG A 249 -15.39 -3.73 -4.41
CA ARG A 249 -14.57 -4.25 -3.32
C ARG A 249 -14.62 -3.32 -2.10
N GLU A 250 -14.66 -3.92 -0.92
CA GLU A 250 -14.67 -3.22 0.37
C GLU A 250 -13.49 -3.63 1.27
N TRP A 251 -12.73 -4.67 0.89
CA TRP A 251 -11.51 -5.13 1.54
C TRP A 251 -10.26 -4.32 1.16
#